data_AF-A0A7V8TTF8-F1
#
_entry.id   AF-A0A7V8TTF8-F1
#
_cell.length_a   1.000
_cell.length_b   1.000
_cell.length_c   1.000
_cell.angle_alpha   90.00
_cell.angle_beta   90.00
_cell.angle_gamma   90.00
#
_symmetry.space_group_name_H-M   'P 1'
#
loop_
_entity.id
_entity.type
_entity.pdbx_description
1 polymer ?
#
loop_
_entity_poly.entity_id
_entity_poly.type
_entity_poly.pdbx_seq_one_letter_code
_entity_poly.pdbx_strand_id
1 'polypeptide(L)'
;MDLHKIGVKVYAEEREPLDLLELIPVFHRWIQTGAVDDLLIDVADYSHVHEGPGIMLIAHEGNYGYDEAGGRRGMLYYSKQPLEGDLEYRLGTVTAKSLKACSRLLQEKDISAGVGFPVSELEVFSNDRLAAPNTEEAFQALLPTLEAVAGKLFGAGGYTLERVDNDPRERLTVRITADEASSPELLLERLAA
;
A
#
# COMPACT_ATOMS: atom_id res chain seq x y z
N MET A 1 -12.84 -16.63 0.33
CA MET A 1 -13.06 -15.58 1.35
C MET A 1 -13.56 -14.33 0.65
N ASP A 2 -14.58 -13.66 1.19
CA ASP A 2 -15.14 -12.43 0.59
C ASP A 2 -14.64 -11.20 1.36
N LEU A 3 -13.39 -10.81 1.08
CA LEU A 3 -12.71 -9.72 1.78
C LEU A 3 -12.70 -8.46 0.89
N HIS A 4 -13.01 -7.31 1.49
CA HIS A 4 -13.06 -6.03 0.77
C HIS A 4 -12.16 -4.95 1.38
N LYS A 5 -11.97 -4.90 2.71
CA LYS A 5 -11.18 -3.86 3.39
C LYS A 5 -9.70 -4.25 3.44
N ILE A 6 -9.08 -4.23 2.27
CA ILE A 6 -7.68 -4.64 2.08
C ILE A 6 -6.82 -3.40 1.87
N GLY A 7 -5.62 -3.41 2.44
CA GLY A 7 -4.62 -2.38 2.22
C GLY A 7 -3.29 -2.95 1.79
N VAL A 8 -2.54 -2.12 1.07
CA VAL A 8 -1.19 -2.38 0.60
C VAL A 8 -0.31 -1.19 0.96
N LYS A 9 0.83 -1.46 1.60
CA LYS A 9 1.90 -0.50 1.87
C LYS A 9 3.12 -0.88 1.04
N VAL A 10 3.63 0.07 0.28
CA VAL A 10 4.91 -0.04 -0.43
C VAL A 10 5.92 0.80 0.33
N TYR A 11 6.98 0.17 0.84
CA TYR A 11 7.97 0.87 1.64
C TYR A 11 8.76 1.88 0.81
N ALA A 12 9.00 3.03 1.42
CA ALA A 12 9.85 4.06 0.87
C ALA A 12 11.31 3.80 1.24
N GLU A 13 12.20 4.17 0.34
CA GLU A 13 13.62 4.39 0.60
C GLU A 13 13.81 5.89 0.80
N GLU A 14 14.07 6.31 2.04
CA GLU A 14 14.41 7.70 2.34
C GLU A 14 15.88 7.95 1.99
N ARG A 15 16.12 8.83 1.03
CA ARG A 15 17.45 9.21 0.53
C ARG A 15 17.94 10.51 1.15
N GLU A 16 16.99 11.41 1.40
CA GLU A 16 17.18 12.65 2.15
C GLU A 16 16.03 12.77 3.16
N PRO A 17 16.24 13.42 4.32
CA PRO A 17 15.19 13.61 5.30
C PRO A 17 13.98 14.32 4.69
N LEU A 18 12.82 13.67 4.70
CA LEU A 18 11.56 14.26 4.24
C LEU A 18 10.80 14.83 5.43
N ASP A 19 10.48 16.13 5.38
CA ASP A 19 9.45 16.70 6.24
C ASP A 19 8.07 16.28 5.70
N LEU A 20 7.32 15.51 6.49
CA LEU A 20 6.00 15.04 6.11
C LEU A 20 5.04 16.17 5.73
N LEU A 21 5.20 17.36 6.31
CA LEU A 21 4.35 18.51 5.99
C LEU A 21 4.49 18.97 4.53
N GLU A 22 5.59 18.62 3.85
CA GLU A 22 5.79 18.89 2.42
C GLU A 22 4.84 18.07 1.53
N LEU A 23 4.28 16.96 2.04
CA LEU A 23 3.29 16.15 1.32
C LEU A 23 1.90 16.80 1.28
N ILE A 24 1.58 17.68 2.24
CA ILE A 24 0.27 18.34 2.30
C ILE A 24 -0.03 19.17 1.03
N PRO A 25 0.86 20.10 0.58
CA PRO A 25 0.62 20.82 -0.66
C PRO A 25 0.60 19.92 -1.89
N VAL A 26 1.39 18.83 -1.90
CA VAL A 26 1.36 17.81 -2.97
C VAL A 26 -0.01 17.15 -3.06
N PHE A 27 -0.55 16.65 -1.96
CA PHE A 27 -1.84 15.98 -1.93
C PHE A 27 -3.00 16.94 -2.23
N HIS A 28 -2.93 18.21 -1.81
CA HIS A 28 -3.88 19.23 -2.28
C HIS A 28 -3.83 19.44 -3.80
N ARG A 29 -2.65 19.42 -4.43
CA ARG A 29 -2.56 19.45 -5.90
C ARG A 29 -3.17 18.20 -6.52
N TRP A 30 -2.98 17.03 -5.92
CA TRP A 30 -3.58 15.78 -6.42
C TRP A 30 -5.10 15.84 -6.37
N ILE A 31 -5.68 16.37 -5.29
CA ILE A 31 -7.13 16.61 -5.16
C ILE A 31 -7.61 17.52 -6.30
N GLN A 32 -6.91 18.62 -6.57
CA GLN A 32 -7.31 19.61 -7.59
C GLN A 32 -7.21 19.07 -9.02
N THR A 33 -6.26 18.18 -9.28
CA THR A 33 -5.94 17.71 -10.64
C THR A 33 -6.49 16.30 -10.94
N GLY A 34 -7.03 15.60 -9.95
CA GLY A 34 -7.46 14.21 -10.10
C GLY A 34 -6.29 13.29 -10.45
N ALA A 35 -5.18 13.41 -9.71
CA ALA A 35 -3.91 12.75 -10.08
C ALA A 35 -3.93 11.20 -9.99
N VAL A 36 -4.90 10.65 -9.26
CA VAL A 36 -5.12 9.20 -9.06
C VAL A 36 -6.60 8.86 -9.25
N ASP A 37 -6.92 7.55 -9.31
CA ASP A 37 -8.21 7.05 -9.81
C ASP A 37 -9.43 7.37 -8.91
N ASP A 38 -9.24 7.67 -7.63
CA ASP A 38 -10.32 7.82 -6.65
C ASP A 38 -10.85 9.25 -6.52
N LEU A 39 -12.07 9.37 -5.97
CA LEU A 39 -12.62 10.68 -5.62
C LEU A 39 -11.93 11.20 -4.36
N LEU A 40 -10.88 11.99 -4.54
CA LEU A 40 -10.11 12.63 -3.47
C LEU A 40 -10.91 13.78 -2.81
N ILE A 41 -10.88 13.84 -1.48
CA ILE A 41 -11.74 14.71 -0.68
C ILE A 41 -10.91 15.69 0.17
N ASP A 42 -9.97 15.17 0.96
CA ASP A 42 -9.28 15.96 1.98
C ASP A 42 -7.90 15.38 2.34
N VAL A 43 -7.08 16.16 3.04
CA VAL A 43 -5.79 15.76 3.60
C VAL A 43 -5.85 15.83 5.12
N ALA A 44 -5.47 14.74 5.80
CA ALA A 44 -5.39 14.67 7.25
C ALA A 44 -3.93 14.54 7.72
N ASP A 45 -3.55 15.39 8.67
CA ASP A 45 -2.20 15.43 9.25
C ASP A 45 -2.14 14.67 10.58
N TYR A 46 -1.42 13.55 10.58
CA TYR A 46 -1.05 12.77 11.75
C TYR A 46 0.46 12.71 11.96
N SER A 47 1.24 13.63 11.39
CA SER A 47 2.71 13.68 11.55
C SER A 47 3.18 13.80 13.00
N HIS A 48 2.31 14.27 13.90
CA HIS A 48 2.55 14.36 15.34
C HIS A 48 2.38 13.02 16.08
N VAL A 49 1.81 12.00 15.44
CA VAL A 49 1.59 10.67 16.03
C VAL A 49 2.81 9.81 15.72
N HIS A 50 3.59 9.48 16.75
CA HIS A 50 4.78 8.65 16.61
C HIS A 50 4.44 7.27 16.02
N GLU A 51 5.17 6.89 14.95
CA GLU A 51 4.91 5.67 14.17
C GLU A 51 3.43 5.53 13.76
N GLY A 52 2.80 6.67 13.46
CA GLY A 52 1.39 6.77 13.14
C GLY A 52 1.09 6.78 11.64
N PRO A 53 -0.13 7.20 11.27
CA PRO A 53 -0.57 7.27 9.88
C PRO A 53 0.18 8.28 8.99
N GLY A 54 1.02 9.16 9.55
CA GLY A 54 1.71 10.21 8.81
C GLY A 54 0.73 11.18 8.13
N ILE A 55 0.86 11.38 6.82
CA ILE A 55 -0.08 12.23 6.06
C ILE A 55 -1.02 11.35 5.26
N MET A 56 -2.33 11.51 5.50
CA MET A 56 -3.38 10.73 4.84
C MET A 56 -4.09 11.57 3.78
N LEU A 57 -4.28 10.99 2.59
CA LEU A 57 -5.09 11.54 1.52
C LEU A 57 -6.41 10.76 1.46
N ILE A 58 -7.49 11.42 1.88
CA ILE A 58 -8.81 10.82 2.08
C ILE A 58 -9.56 10.79 0.76
N ALA A 59 -10.03 9.62 0.35
CA ALA A 59 -10.89 9.45 -0.81
C ALA A 59 -12.19 8.73 -0.46
N HIS A 60 -13.15 8.72 -1.38
CA HIS A 60 -14.45 8.07 -1.17
C HIS A 60 -14.31 6.53 -1.09
N GLU A 61 -13.58 5.95 -2.04
CA GLU A 61 -13.41 4.50 -2.24
C GLU A 61 -12.44 3.88 -1.22
N GLY A 62 -11.37 4.61 -0.90
CA GLY A 62 -10.29 4.20 -0.04
C GLY A 62 -9.49 5.40 0.46
N ASN A 63 -8.45 5.16 1.25
CA ASN A 63 -7.54 6.22 1.68
C ASN A 63 -6.14 5.88 1.19
N TYR A 64 -5.47 6.90 0.66
CA TYR A 64 -4.03 6.90 0.43
C TYR A 64 -3.33 7.48 1.65
N GLY A 65 -2.05 7.22 1.82
CA GLY A 65 -1.26 7.90 2.84
C GLY A 65 0.23 7.66 2.66
N TYR A 66 1.02 8.53 3.27
CA TYR A 66 2.43 8.29 3.50
C TYR A 66 2.59 7.91 4.97
N ASP A 67 2.56 6.61 5.22
CA ASP A 67 2.34 5.99 6.52
C ASP A 67 3.67 5.67 7.22
N GLU A 68 3.76 5.95 8.52
CA GLU A 68 4.94 5.71 9.35
C GLU A 68 4.80 4.49 10.26
N ALA A 69 3.69 3.75 10.17
CA ALA A 69 3.43 2.61 11.04
C ALA A 69 4.57 1.60 11.05
N GLY A 70 4.95 1.16 12.25
CA GLY A 70 6.08 0.27 12.49
C GLY A 70 7.44 0.93 12.30
N GLY A 71 7.52 2.25 12.44
CA GLY A 71 8.76 3.04 12.31
C GLY A 71 9.33 3.07 10.89
N ARG A 72 8.54 2.70 9.89
CA ARG A 72 9.00 2.58 8.50
C ARG A 72 8.05 3.32 7.58
N ARG A 73 8.56 4.35 6.91
CA ARG A 73 7.79 5.17 5.96
C ARG A 73 7.44 4.38 4.70
N GLY A 74 6.27 4.65 4.13
CA GLY A 74 5.86 4.06 2.86
C GLY A 74 4.57 4.64 2.32
N MET A 75 4.38 4.49 1.01
CA MET A 75 3.11 4.85 0.38
C MET A 75 2.10 3.74 0.63
N LEU A 76 0.93 4.11 1.10
CA LEU A 76 -0.13 3.23 1.50
C LEU A 76 -1.39 3.52 0.69
N TYR A 77 -2.12 2.47 0.34
CA TYR A 77 -3.53 2.58 0.00
C TYR A 77 -4.33 1.48 0.72
N TYR A 78 -5.51 1.82 1.26
CA TYR A 78 -6.47 0.83 1.70
C TYR A 78 -7.90 1.18 1.30
N SER A 79 -8.64 0.16 0.90
CA SER A 79 -10.04 0.27 0.50
C SER A 79 -10.97 0.34 1.71
N LYS A 80 -12.04 1.15 1.59
CA LYS A 80 -13.10 1.28 2.59
C LYS A 80 -14.45 0.79 2.06
N GLN A 81 -14.64 0.85 0.74
CA GLN A 81 -15.86 0.41 0.05
C GLN A 81 -15.69 -1.01 -0.52
N PRO A 82 -16.81 -1.73 -0.72
CA PRO A 82 -16.80 -2.97 -1.50
C PRO A 82 -16.19 -2.75 -2.89
N LEU A 83 -15.21 -3.59 -3.23
CA LEU A 83 -14.65 -3.69 -4.57
C LEU A 83 -15.31 -4.84 -5.33
N GLU A 84 -15.50 -4.65 -6.64
CA GLU A 84 -16.00 -5.68 -7.54
C GLU A 84 -14.97 -6.79 -7.79
N GLY A 85 -15.39 -7.86 -8.47
CA GLY A 85 -14.52 -8.98 -8.82
C GLY A 85 -14.27 -9.94 -7.65
N ASP A 86 -13.41 -10.93 -7.92
CA ASP A 86 -12.94 -11.88 -6.91
C ASP A 86 -11.80 -11.29 -6.06
N LEU A 87 -11.36 -12.03 -5.04
CA LEU A 87 -10.36 -11.54 -4.11
C LEU A 87 -9.02 -11.22 -4.79
N GLU A 88 -8.64 -11.96 -5.83
CA GLU A 88 -7.42 -11.71 -6.60
C GLU A 88 -7.51 -10.37 -7.34
N TYR A 89 -8.63 -10.13 -8.03
CA TYR A 89 -8.89 -8.88 -8.72
C TYR A 89 -8.91 -7.69 -7.75
N ARG A 90 -9.54 -7.84 -6.59
CA ARG A 90 -9.59 -6.79 -5.56
C ARG A 90 -8.20 -6.48 -5.00
N LEU A 91 -7.42 -7.50 -4.65
CA LEU A 91 -6.06 -7.32 -4.17
C LEU A 91 -5.19 -6.67 -5.26
N GLY A 92 -5.27 -7.13 -6.50
CA GLY A 92 -4.59 -6.48 -7.63
C GLY A 92 -4.99 -5.01 -7.78
N THR A 93 -6.27 -4.68 -7.64
CA THR A 93 -6.75 -3.29 -7.69
C THR A 93 -6.16 -2.43 -6.57
N VAL A 94 -6.16 -2.92 -5.32
CA VAL A 94 -5.59 -2.21 -4.17
C VAL A 94 -4.08 -2.02 -4.34
N THR A 95 -3.36 -3.05 -4.80
CA THR A 95 -1.92 -2.99 -5.12
C THR A 95 -1.65 -1.96 -6.21
N ALA A 96 -2.41 -1.98 -7.31
CA ALA A 96 -2.26 -1.03 -8.41
C ALA A 96 -2.44 0.41 -7.94
N LYS A 97 -3.43 0.69 -7.08
CA LYS A 97 -3.65 2.03 -6.53
C LYS A 97 -2.46 2.50 -5.68
N SER A 98 -1.91 1.63 -4.84
CA SER A 98 -0.71 1.95 -4.05
C SER A 98 0.50 2.24 -4.95
N LEU A 99 0.74 1.41 -5.97
CA LEU A 99 1.85 1.58 -6.91
C LEU A 99 1.70 2.82 -7.80
N LYS A 100 0.48 3.12 -8.29
CA LYS A 100 0.19 4.36 -9.02
C LYS A 100 0.51 5.58 -8.17
N ALA A 101 0.15 5.54 -6.90
CA ALA A 101 0.45 6.64 -5.98
C ALA A 101 1.96 6.79 -5.73
N CYS A 102 2.72 5.68 -5.64
CA CYS A 102 4.18 5.72 -5.61
C CYS A 102 4.75 6.41 -6.87
N SER A 103 4.31 5.97 -8.06
CA SER A 103 4.75 6.52 -9.35
C SER A 103 4.42 8.02 -9.47
N ARG A 104 3.24 8.43 -9.00
CA ARG A 104 2.85 9.85 -8.95
C ARG A 104 3.73 10.65 -8.01
N LEU A 105 4.07 10.12 -6.83
CA LEU A 105 4.93 10.82 -5.89
C LEU A 105 6.36 11.00 -6.45
N LEU A 106 6.87 10.02 -7.18
CA LEU A 106 8.16 10.11 -7.88
C LEU A 106 8.19 11.16 -9.01
N GLN A 107 7.03 11.67 -9.45
CA GLN A 107 6.93 12.75 -10.44
C GLN A 107 6.86 14.14 -9.80
N GLU A 108 6.68 14.22 -8.48
CA GLU A 108 6.63 15.48 -7.74
C GLU A 108 8.05 15.99 -7.50
N LYS A 109 8.41 17.09 -8.17
CA LYS A 109 9.78 17.65 -8.12
C LYS A 109 10.27 17.94 -6.70
N ASP A 110 9.36 18.34 -5.82
CA ASP A 110 9.66 18.71 -4.44
C ASP A 110 9.96 17.46 -3.56
N ILE A 111 9.57 16.25 -4.01
CA ILE A 111 9.67 15.01 -3.23
C ILE A 111 10.63 14.00 -3.87
N SER A 112 10.69 13.96 -5.20
CA SER A 112 11.34 12.88 -5.98
C SER A 112 12.84 12.71 -5.72
N ALA A 113 13.52 13.74 -5.21
CA ALA A 113 14.93 13.66 -4.85
C ALA A 113 15.15 12.92 -3.52
N GLY A 114 14.26 13.12 -2.55
CA GLY A 114 14.40 12.59 -1.19
C GLY A 114 13.80 11.20 -0.98
N VAL A 115 12.95 10.72 -1.88
CA VAL A 115 12.24 9.43 -1.73
C VAL A 115 12.40 8.53 -2.95
N GLY A 116 12.69 7.26 -2.70
CA GLY A 116 12.62 6.17 -3.67
C GLY A 116 11.57 5.13 -3.30
N PHE A 117 11.15 4.33 -4.29
CA PHE A 117 10.33 3.13 -4.08
C PHE A 117 10.98 1.96 -4.83
N PRO A 118 11.96 1.27 -4.23
CA PRO A 118 12.60 0.11 -4.86
C PRO A 118 11.68 -1.13 -4.89
N VAL A 119 10.52 -1.08 -4.21
CA VAL A 119 9.50 -2.14 -4.15
C VAL A 119 10.10 -3.54 -3.92
N SER A 120 11.15 -3.64 -3.10
CA SER A 120 11.72 -4.90 -2.64
C SER A 120 10.91 -5.53 -1.51
N GLU A 121 10.03 -4.75 -0.89
CA GLU A 121 9.17 -5.18 0.20
C GLU A 121 7.85 -4.43 0.15
N LEU A 122 6.74 -5.14 0.38
CA LEU A 122 5.42 -4.56 0.57
C LEU A 122 4.64 -5.31 1.65
N GLU A 123 3.74 -4.60 2.32
CA GLU A 123 2.80 -5.21 3.26
C GLU A 123 1.41 -5.26 2.66
N VAL A 124 0.75 -6.40 2.80
CA VAL A 124 -0.69 -6.55 2.58
C VAL A 124 -1.36 -6.75 3.92
N PHE A 125 -2.43 -6.03 4.21
CA PHE A 125 -3.16 -6.18 5.47
C PHE A 125 -4.67 -6.13 5.29
N SER A 126 -5.37 -6.74 6.24
CA SER A 126 -6.84 -6.71 6.34
C SER A 126 -7.30 -5.79 7.47
N ASN A 127 -8.11 -4.79 7.14
CA ASN A 127 -8.83 -3.98 8.12
C ASN A 127 -10.20 -4.59 8.51
N ASP A 128 -10.48 -5.84 8.10
CA ASP A 128 -11.67 -6.59 8.49
C ASP A 128 -11.29 -7.80 9.36
N ARG A 129 -11.26 -7.59 10.68
CA ARG A 129 -10.93 -8.65 11.65
C ARG A 129 -12.04 -9.69 11.80
N LEU A 130 -13.26 -9.42 11.31
CA LEU A 130 -14.34 -10.39 11.32
C LEU A 130 -14.18 -11.39 10.18
N ALA A 131 -13.82 -10.91 8.99
CA ALA A 131 -13.60 -11.73 7.81
C ALA A 131 -12.20 -12.39 7.77
N ALA A 132 -11.17 -11.68 8.23
CA ALA A 132 -9.78 -12.12 8.23
C ALA A 132 -9.07 -11.71 9.55
N PRO A 133 -9.34 -12.41 10.67
CA PRO A 133 -8.65 -12.17 11.93
C PRO A 133 -7.16 -12.51 11.83
N ASN A 134 -6.31 -11.93 12.68
CA ASN A 134 -4.88 -12.21 12.71
C ASN A 134 -4.57 -13.60 13.30
N THR A 135 -4.75 -14.62 12.47
CA THR A 135 -4.64 -16.04 12.81
C THR A 135 -3.93 -16.76 11.68
N GLU A 136 -3.36 -17.93 11.98
CA GLU A 136 -2.73 -18.77 10.97
C GLU A 136 -3.74 -19.25 9.94
N GLU A 137 -4.95 -19.60 10.37
CA GLU A 137 -6.03 -20.08 9.50
C GLU A 137 -6.44 -19.01 8.47
N ALA A 138 -6.55 -17.75 8.89
CA ALA A 138 -6.87 -16.65 7.97
C ALA A 138 -5.73 -16.33 7.01
N PHE A 139 -4.48 -16.46 7.46
CA PHE A 139 -3.31 -16.33 6.60
C PHE A 139 -3.28 -17.42 5.53
N GLN A 140 -3.47 -18.69 5.91
CA GLN A 140 -3.55 -19.80 4.96
C GLN A 140 -4.71 -19.64 3.97
N ALA A 141 -5.83 -19.04 4.40
CA ALA A 141 -6.95 -18.72 3.51
C ALA A 141 -6.66 -17.58 2.51
N LEU A 142 -5.77 -16.66 2.86
CA LEU A 142 -5.29 -15.57 1.98
C LEU A 142 -4.16 -15.99 1.05
N LEU A 143 -3.36 -16.96 1.47
CA LEU A 143 -2.10 -17.34 0.84
C LEU A 143 -2.22 -17.57 -0.68
N PRO A 144 -3.21 -18.30 -1.21
CA PRO A 144 -3.30 -18.51 -2.66
C PRO A 144 -3.52 -17.22 -3.45
N THR A 145 -4.26 -16.25 -2.89
CA THR A 145 -4.48 -14.95 -3.52
C THR A 145 -3.22 -14.09 -3.47
N LEU A 146 -2.51 -14.12 -2.34
CA LEU A 146 -1.24 -13.41 -2.17
C LEU A 146 -0.19 -13.96 -3.16
N GLU A 147 -0.10 -15.28 -3.30
CA GLU A 147 0.81 -15.94 -4.25
C GLU A 147 0.47 -15.60 -5.70
N ALA A 148 -0.82 -15.57 -6.07
CA ALA A 148 -1.25 -15.20 -7.41
C ALA A 148 -0.84 -13.76 -7.77
N VAL A 149 -1.10 -12.79 -6.87
CA VAL A 149 -0.73 -11.39 -7.10
C VAL A 149 0.78 -11.19 -7.04
N ALA A 150 1.47 -11.75 -6.05
CA ALA A 150 2.92 -11.67 -5.94
C ALA A 150 3.63 -12.34 -7.14
N GLY A 151 3.08 -13.44 -7.66
CA GLY A 151 3.54 -14.10 -8.87
C GLY A 151 3.47 -13.21 -10.11
N LYS A 152 2.43 -12.37 -10.24
CA LYS A 152 2.36 -11.35 -11.29
C LYS A 152 3.41 -10.27 -11.10
N LEU A 153 3.57 -9.76 -9.87
CA LEU A 153 4.50 -8.67 -9.56
C LEU A 153 5.96 -9.07 -9.75
N PHE A 154 6.38 -10.18 -9.13
CA PHE A 154 7.80 -10.54 -8.97
C PHE A 154 8.21 -11.78 -9.75
N GLY A 155 7.26 -12.46 -10.41
CA GLY A 155 7.50 -13.74 -11.07
C GLY A 155 7.37 -14.92 -10.11
N ALA A 156 7.13 -16.10 -10.66
CA ALA A 156 7.01 -17.32 -9.88
C ALA A 156 8.32 -17.65 -9.14
N GLY A 157 8.27 -17.71 -7.82
CA GLY A 157 9.42 -18.04 -6.97
C GLY A 157 10.41 -16.90 -6.72
N GLY A 158 10.12 -15.67 -7.19
CA GLY A 158 10.96 -14.47 -6.97
C GLY A 158 10.59 -13.66 -5.72
N TYR A 159 9.91 -14.27 -4.76
CA TYR A 159 9.43 -13.61 -3.55
C TYR A 159 9.21 -14.60 -2.39
N THR A 160 9.18 -14.06 -1.17
CA THR A 160 8.73 -14.75 0.05
C THR A 160 7.50 -14.07 0.65
N LEU A 161 6.69 -14.86 1.36
CA LEU A 161 5.48 -14.41 2.05
C LEU A 161 5.56 -14.79 3.52
N GLU A 162 5.44 -13.81 4.41
CA GLU A 162 5.50 -14.04 5.86
C GLU A 162 4.36 -13.31 6.57
N ARG A 163 3.57 -14.05 7.35
CA ARG A 163 2.65 -13.42 8.30
C ARG A 163 3.47 -12.71 9.37
N VAL A 164 3.19 -11.44 9.59
CA VAL A 164 3.89 -10.66 10.63
C VAL A 164 3.54 -11.24 12.00
N ASP A 165 4.58 -11.57 12.79
CA ASP A 165 4.42 -12.04 14.15
C ASP A 165 4.21 -10.86 15.11
N ASN A 166 2.98 -10.69 15.59
CA ASN A 166 2.55 -9.58 16.44
C ASN A 166 1.34 -10.00 17.31
N ASP A 167 0.81 -9.07 18.11
CA ASP A 167 -0.36 -9.35 18.96
C ASP A 167 -1.53 -9.86 18.10
N PRO A 168 -2.17 -10.99 18.44
CA PRO A 168 -3.34 -11.51 17.71
C PRO A 168 -4.53 -10.55 17.61
N ARG A 169 -4.57 -9.52 18.47
CA ARG A 169 -5.56 -8.43 18.39
C ARG A 169 -5.25 -7.43 17.29
N GLU A 170 -4.05 -7.42 16.73
CA GLU A 170 -3.71 -6.57 15.60
C GLU A 170 -4.42 -7.02 14.33
N ARG A 171 -4.31 -6.19 13.29
CA ARG A 171 -4.76 -6.59 11.96
C ARG A 171 -3.88 -7.71 11.40
N LEU A 172 -4.48 -8.60 10.61
CA LEU A 172 -3.70 -9.57 9.84
C LEU A 172 -2.85 -8.80 8.82
N THR A 173 -1.54 -8.97 8.91
CA THR A 173 -0.56 -8.37 8.01
C THR A 173 0.35 -9.46 7.46
N VAL A 174 0.57 -9.44 6.16
CA VAL A 174 1.52 -10.30 5.46
C VAL A 174 2.55 -9.41 4.78
N ARG A 175 3.83 -9.69 5.05
CA ARG A 175 4.96 -9.09 4.37
C ARG A 175 5.29 -9.92 3.14
N ILE A 176 5.44 -9.25 2.00
CA ILE A 176 5.97 -9.82 0.77
C ILE A 176 7.35 -9.22 0.56
N THR A 177 8.36 -10.06 0.44
CA THR A 177 9.75 -9.64 0.16
C THR A 177 10.13 -10.19 -1.20
N ALA A 178 10.54 -9.32 -2.12
CA ALA A 178 11.02 -9.72 -3.44
C ALA A 178 12.52 -10.03 -3.41
N ASP A 179 12.95 -11.00 -4.19
CA ASP A 179 14.38 -11.34 -4.32
C ASP A 179 15.17 -10.23 -5.02
N GLU A 180 14.51 -9.53 -5.96
CA GLU A 180 15.07 -8.42 -6.70
C GLU A 180 14.19 -7.17 -6.56
N ALA A 181 14.82 -6.02 -6.33
CA ALA A 181 14.14 -4.73 -6.34
C ALA A 181 13.57 -4.40 -7.73
N SER A 182 12.48 -3.64 -7.76
CA SER A 182 11.77 -3.23 -8.97
C SER A 182 11.40 -1.74 -8.94
N SER A 183 10.53 -1.31 -9.84
CA SER A 183 9.95 0.04 -9.80
C SER A 183 8.42 -0.03 -9.82
N PRO A 184 7.72 1.00 -9.29
CA PRO A 184 6.27 1.03 -9.33
C PRO A 184 5.70 0.89 -10.75
N GLU A 185 6.33 1.50 -11.75
CA GLU A 185 5.91 1.47 -13.15
C GLU A 185 5.99 0.06 -13.74
N LEU A 186 7.13 -0.62 -13.56
CA LEU A 186 7.33 -1.97 -14.06
C LEU A 186 6.34 -2.96 -13.43
N LEU A 187 6.09 -2.82 -12.12
CA LEU A 187 5.14 -3.67 -11.42
C LEU A 187 3.68 -3.40 -11.84
N LEU A 188 3.33 -2.16 -12.18
CA LEU A 188 2.02 -1.83 -12.75
C LEU A 188 1.81 -2.49 -14.12
N GLU A 189 2.84 -2.48 -14.99
CA GLU A 189 2.78 -3.15 -16.29
C GLU A 189 2.57 -4.66 -16.13
N ARG A 190 3.32 -5.29 -15.21
CA ARG A 190 3.19 -6.73 -14.93
C ARG A 190 1.83 -7.11 -14.35
N LEU A 191 1.26 -6.25 -13.51
CA LEU A 191 -0.05 -6.50 -12.89
C LEU A 191 -1.22 -6.37 -13.88
N ALA A 192 -1.02 -5.61 -14.97
CA ALA A 192 -2.00 -5.42 -16.04
C ALA A 192 -1.94 -6.48 -17.16
N ALA A 193 -0.88 -7.29 -17.19
CA ALA A 193 -0.67 -8.37 -18.17
C ALA A 193 -1.46 -9.65 -17.80
#